data_AF-A0A378MAG4-F1
#
_entry.id   AF-A0A378MAG4-F1
#
_cell.length_a   1.000
_cell.length_b   1.000
_cell.length_c   1.000
_cell.angle_alpha   90.00
_cell.angle_beta   90.00
_cell.angle_gamma   90.00
#
_symmetry.space_group_name_H-M   'P 1'
#
loop_
_entity.id
_entity.type
_entity.pdbx_description
1 polymer ?
#
loop_
_entity_poly.entity_id
_entity_poly.type
_entity_poly.pdbx_seq_one_letter_code
_entity_poly.pdbx_strand_id
1 'polypeptide(L)' 'MKLKNGIEQTICILIMLETQDKAKPLKSYTISERLGISDSYLKKVMRQLVVAGLVTSEAGKDGGFILAKKPRILRC' A
#
# COMPACT_ATOMS: atom_id res chain seq x y z
N MET A 1 -4.27 22.99 -4.98
CA MET A 1 -3.05 22.56 -4.27
C MET A 1 -2.43 21.40 -5.06
N LYS A 2 -1.16 21.50 -5.52
CA LYS A 2 -0.45 20.37 -6.12
C LYS A 2 0.22 19.58 -4.99
N LEU A 3 -0.37 18.45 -4.60
CA LEU A 3 0.31 17.50 -3.73
C LEU A 3 1.53 16.97 -4.50
N LYS A 4 2.66 16.74 -3.81
CA LYS A 4 3.81 16.08 -4.45
C LYS A 4 3.36 14.68 -4.86
N ASN A 5 3.67 14.24 -6.08
CA ASN A 5 3.23 12.95 -6.65
C ASN A 5 3.41 11.76 -5.69
N GLY A 6 4.47 11.76 -4.86
CA GLY A 6 4.69 10.70 -3.87
C GLY A 6 3.67 10.64 -2.75
N ILE A 7 3.11 11.77 -2.31
CA ILE A 7 2.06 11.80 -1.28
C ILE A 7 0.76 11.23 -1.84
N GLU A 8 0.39 11.65 -3.05
CA GLU A 8 -0.79 11.14 -3.75
C GLU A 8 -0.72 9.62 -3.93
N GLN A 9 0.40 9.11 -4.42
CA GLN A 9 0.61 7.67 -4.61
C GLN A 9 0.54 6.91 -3.28
N THR A 10 1.11 7.46 -2.21
CA THR A 10 1.07 6.82 -0.88
C THR A 10 -0.36 6.73 -0.35
N ILE A 11 -1.15 7.80 -0.51
CA ILE A 11 -2.57 7.81 -0.12
C ILE A 11 -3.35 6.80 -0.96
N CYS A 12 -3.13 6.75 -2.28
CA CYS A 12 -3.76 5.76 -3.15
C CYS A 12 -3.44 4.33 -2.72
N ILE A 13 -2.18 4.01 -2.39
CA ILE A 13 -1.78 2.69 -1.89
C ILE A 13 -2.57 2.33 -0.62
N LEU A 14 -2.65 3.24 0.35
CA LEU A 14 -3.38 2.98 1.59
C LEU A 14 -4.87 2.74 1.36
N ILE A 15 -5.51 3.53 0.47
CA ILE A 15 -6.91 3.35 0.09
C ILE A 15 -7.12 2.01 -0.63
N MET A 16 -6.22 1.63 -1.54
CA MET A 16 -6.29 0.32 -2.23
C MET A 16 -6.20 -0.84 -1.24
N LEU A 17 -5.34 -0.73 -0.23
CA LEU A 17 -5.19 -1.76 0.81
C LEU A 17 -6.38 -1.82 1.78
N GLU A 18 -7.13 -0.72 1.98
CA GLU A 18 -8.34 -0.70 2.82
C GLU A 18 -9.60 -1.15 2.06
N THR A 19 -9.70 -0.82 0.77
CA THR A 19 -10.88 -1.11 -0.07
C THR A 19 -10.90 -2.52 -0.63
N GLN A 20 -9.77 -3.21 -0.67
CA GLN A 20 -9.72 -4.64 -0.99
C GLN A 20 -10.36 -5.49 0.11
N ASP A 21 -10.65 -6.75 -0.23
CA ASP A 21 -11.05 -7.75 0.76
C ASP A 21 -9.97 -7.88 1.85
N LYS A 22 -10.34 -7.56 3.09
CA LYS A 22 -9.42 -7.47 4.24
C LYS A 22 -8.72 -8.80 4.54
N ALA A 23 -9.23 -9.91 4.02
CA ALA A 23 -8.66 -11.23 4.17
C ALA A 23 -7.59 -11.56 3.13
N LYS A 24 -7.32 -10.70 2.13
CA LYS A 24 -6.40 -11.00 1.02
C LYS A 24 -5.25 -10.00 0.92
N PRO A 25 -4.00 -10.45 0.98
CA PRO A 25 -2.84 -9.63 0.68
C PRO A 25 -2.83 -9.15 -0.78
N LEU A 26 -2.42 -7.89 -0.98
CA LEU A 26 -2.30 -7.27 -2.31
C LEU A 26 -0.85 -7.40 -2.80
N LYS A 27 -0.65 -8.01 -3.97
CA LYS A 27 0.69 -8.24 -4.52
C LYS A 27 1.33 -6.95 -5.00
N SER A 28 2.64 -6.81 -4.82
CA SER A 28 3.39 -5.60 -5.22
C SER A 28 3.19 -5.24 -6.69
N TYR A 29 3.27 -6.22 -7.59
CA TYR A 29 3.15 -5.98 -9.03
C TYR A 29 1.74 -5.47 -9.41
N THR A 30 0.70 -5.90 -8.70
CA THR A 30 -0.67 -5.41 -8.92
C THR A 30 -0.79 -3.94 -8.53
N ILE A 31 -0.08 -3.51 -7.50
CA ILE A 31 -0.09 -2.12 -7.04
C ILE A 31 0.70 -1.24 -8.01
N SER A 32 1.88 -1.69 -8.47
CA SER A 32 2.69 -0.93 -9.42
C SER A 32 2.01 -0.78 -10.77
N GLU A 33 1.38 -1.84 -11.28
CA GLU A 33 0.60 -1.82 -12.52
C GLU A 33 -0.58 -0.85 -12.44
N ARG A 34 -1.39 -0.94 -11.37
CA ARG A 34 -2.56 -0.06 -11.19
C ARG A 34 -2.19 1.42 -11.02
N LEU A 35 -1.04 1.71 -10.42
CA LEU A 35 -0.57 3.08 -10.19
C LEU A 35 0.35 3.60 -11.29
N GLY A 36 0.71 2.77 -12.28
CA GLY A 36 1.64 3.14 -13.35
C GLY A 36 3.03 3.54 -12.86
N ILE A 37 3.50 2.95 -11.76
CA ILE A 37 4.80 3.26 -11.14
C ILE A 37 5.76 2.09 -11.28
N SER A 38 7.06 2.38 -11.24
CA SER A 38 8.06 1.31 -11.26
C SER A 38 8.05 0.51 -9.96
N ASP A 39 8.31 -0.79 -10.07
CA ASP A 39 8.44 -1.70 -8.92
C ASP A 39 9.49 -1.22 -7.92
N SER A 40 10.62 -0.69 -8.41
CA SER A 40 11.68 -0.15 -7.56
C SER A 40 11.20 1.04 -6.73
N TYR A 41 10.40 1.93 -7.32
CA TYR A 41 9.81 3.05 -6.61
C TYR A 41 8.73 2.59 -5.63
N LEU A 42 7.86 1.68 -6.03
CA LEU A 42 6.86 1.09 -5.15
C LEU A 42 7.51 0.42 -3.93
N LYS A 43 8.59 -0.34 -4.11
CA LYS A 43 9.34 -0.96 -3.01
C LYS A 43 9.86 0.07 -2.01
N LYS A 44 10.33 1.23 -2.50
CA LYS A 44 10.77 2.34 -1.64
C LYS A 44 9.62 2.88 -0.79
N VAL A 45 8.46 3.13 -1.40
CA VAL A 45 7.26 3.63 -0.71
C VAL A 45 6.74 2.59 0.29
N MET A 46 6.62 1.32 -0.12
CA MET A 46 6.19 0.22 0.74
C MET A 46 7.11 0.03 1.94
N ARG A 47 8.43 0.13 1.75
CA ARG A 47 9.38 0.07 2.86
C ARG A 47 9.14 1.18 3.88
N GLN A 48 8.87 2.40 3.44
CA GLN A 48 8.53 3.51 4.34
C GLN A 48 7.24 3.23 5.11
N LEU A 49 6.20 2.71 4.44
CA LEU A 49 4.93 2.35 5.07
C LEU A 49 5.06 1.21 6.10
N VAL A 50 5.89 0.20 5.80
CA VAL A 50 6.19 -0.91 6.71
C VAL A 50 6.96 -0.42 7.94
N VAL A 51 7.99 0.41 7.76
CA VAL A 51 8.75 1.00 8.87
C VAL A 51 7.88 1.91 9.73
N ALA A 52 6.94 2.64 9.12
CA ALA A 52 5.95 3.45 9.82
C ALA A 52 4.85 2.64 10.53
N GLY A 53 4.82 1.31 10.34
CA GLY A 53 3.81 0.43 10.94
C GLY A 53 2.40 0.62 10.37
N LEU A 54 2.26 1.16 9.16
CA LEU A 54 0.97 1.34 8.48
C LEU A 54 0.58 0.11 7.68
N VAL A 55 1.57 -0.59 7.13
CA VAL A 55 1.41 -1.76 6.24
C VAL A 55 2.28 -2.90 6.76
N THR A 56 1.85 -4.14 6.57
CA THR A 56 2.67 -5.34 6.77
C THR A 56 2.79 -6.10 5.45
N SER A 57 3.79 -6.97 5.36
CA SER A 57 3.95 -7.89 4.25
C SER A 57 3.86 -9.34 4.73
N GLU A 58 3.10 -10.15 4.01
CA GLU A 58 3.09 -11.59 4.16
C GLU A 58 3.93 -12.23 3.06
N ALA A 59 4.81 -13.16 3.42
CA ALA A 59 5.62 -13.91 2.48
C ALA A 59 4.88 -15.18 2.03
N GLY A 60 5.08 -15.58 0.78
CA GLY A 60 4.49 -16.80 0.21
C GLY A 60 3.89 -16.60 -1.17
N LYS A 61 3.39 -17.69 -1.77
CA LYS A 61 2.77 -17.69 -3.11
C LYS A 61 1.56 -16.76 -3.20
N ASP A 62 0.82 -16.67 -2.10
CA ASP A 62 -0.37 -15.82 -1.93
C ASP A 62 -0.10 -14.63 -0.99
N GLY A 63 1.18 -14.38 -0.70
CA GLY A 63 1.64 -13.25 0.09
C GLY A 63 1.50 -11.92 -0.65
N GLY A 64 1.74 -10.82 0.07
CA GLY A 64 1.53 -9.47 -0.42
C GLY A 64 1.52 -8.47 0.72
N PHE A 65 0.89 -7.32 0.51
CA PHE A 65 0.77 -6.26 1.50
C PHE A 65 -0.66 -6.17 2.04
N ILE A 66 -0.77 -5.91 3.35
CA ILE A 66 -2.01 -5.63 4.06
C ILE A 66 -1.82 -4.45 5.02
N LEU A 67 -2.90 -3.83 5.47
CA LEU A 67 -2.82 -2.81 6.51
C LEU A 67 -2.48 -3.44 7.87
N ALA A 68 -1.55 -2.82 8.62
CA ALA A 68 -1.02 -3.37 9.86
C ALA A 68 -2.03 -3.39 11.02
N LYS A 69 -2.97 -2.45 11.04
CA LYS A 69 -4.14 -2.41 11.92
C LYS A 69 -5.24 -1.67 11.18
N LYS A 70 -6.52 -1.90 11.55
CA LYS A 70 -7.65 -1.05 11.11
C LYS A 70 -7.23 0.41 11.32
N PRO A 71 -7.10 1.23 10.27
CA PRO A 71 -6.73 2.62 10.45
C PRO A 71 -7.82 3.29 11.27
N ARG A 72 -7.52 3.67 12.52
CA ARG A 72 -8.46 4.46 13.35
C ARG A 72 -8.71 5.85 12.75
N ILE A 73 -7.95 6.21 11.71
CA ILE A 73 -7.91 7.49 11.00
C ILE A 73 -8.80 7.50 9.73
N LEU A 74 -9.23 6.35 9.18
CA LEU A 74 -10.09 6.30 7.98
C LEU A 74 -11.58 6.19 8.32
N ARG A 75 -12.02 6.84 9.40
CA ARG A 75 -13.46 7.10 9.61
C ARG A 75 -13.74 8.51 9.10
N CYS A 76 -14.42 8.59 7.95
CA CYS A 76 -15.26 9.74 7.65
C CYS A 76 -16.42 9.78 8.65
#